data_AF-Q21ES7-F1
#
_entry.id   AF-Q21ES7-F1
#
_cell.length_a   1.000
_cell.length_b   1.000
_cell.length_c   1.000
_cell.angle_alpha   90.00
_cell.angle_beta   90.00
_cell.angle_gamma   90.00
#
_symmetry.space_group_name_H-M   'P 1'
#
loop_
_entity.id
_entity.type
_entity.pdbx_description
1 polymer ?
#
loop_
_entity_poly.entity_id
_entity_poly.type
_entity_poly.pdbx_seq_one_letter_code
_entity_poly.pdbx_strand_id
1 'polypeptide(L)'
;MRVCVWRAEFIHGGPAAAWSPYIINFTVRCAMTNYDRKLSKPTSRGALSLLATAATGALLCSGMAMAGTLEQAKRMHDRLAGVPPTESVLLAMKAELDAGDAMAAAEIAMENDSFYNETIKNWAAPWTNREQNVFVPLNDYTATVIGFVRDELDFRELLYADIIYVGDGITPSYSNSSNAHYQAMEDAGVSLKDTLDRSLQSEVTGLPAEATSGVVTSRAASKAFLIAGTNRAAFRFTLMNHMCMDLEQVHDITRVPDRIRQDVSRSPGGDARVFLNGCMGCHAGMDPMAQGLAYYNYEYDPENDLTGENGQLVYNSEGDIDPETGTRVQAKYHFNSATFPYGFVTPDDKWDNYWREGVNKSLGWDTSLPGSGNGAKTMMMEMAHSQAFAQCQVKKVFKTVCLRDPDADYGIDGADGNPNDQATLNSWVTDFAANGYNIKRVFAQAADYCKGN
;
A
#
# COMPACT_ATOMS: atom_id res chain seq x y z
N MET A 1 -23.03 -18.54 18.72
CA MET A 1 -22.19 -17.33 18.67
C MET A 1 -21.42 -17.25 19.98
N ARG A 2 -20.08 -17.33 19.96
CA ARG A 2 -19.23 -17.10 21.13
C ARG A 2 -18.87 -15.61 21.14
N VAL A 3 -19.14 -14.93 22.25
CA VAL A 3 -18.65 -13.56 22.47
C VAL A 3 -17.37 -13.70 23.29
N CYS A 4 -16.23 -13.33 22.70
CA CYS A 4 -14.95 -13.20 23.39
C CYS A 4 -14.71 -11.71 23.66
N VAL A 5 -14.34 -11.36 24.90
CA VAL A 5 -13.96 -9.99 25.28
C VAL A 5 -12.47 -9.99 25.61
N TRP A 6 -11.72 -9.07 24.99
CA TRP A 6 -10.29 -8.87 25.25
C TRP A 6 -10.11 -7.84 26.36
N ARG A 7 -9.20 -8.11 27.30
CA ARG A 7 -8.77 -7.13 28.32
C ARG A 7 -7.25 -7.17 28.40
N ALA A 8 -6.60 -6.02 28.20
CA ALA A 8 -5.17 -5.83 28.39
C ALA A 8 -4.93 -5.22 29.79
N GLU A 9 -4.00 -5.76 30.56
CA GLU A 9 -3.53 -5.17 31.82
C GLU A 9 -2.02 -4.93 31.72
N PHE A 10 -1.58 -3.71 32.04
CA PHE A 10 -0.18 -3.29 32.07
C PHE A 10 0.40 -3.51 33.47
N ILE A 11 1.57 -4.13 33.57
CA ILE A 11 2.33 -4.25 34.83
C ILE A 11 3.60 -3.39 34.72
N HIS A 12 3.78 -2.44 35.63
CA HIS A 12 5.00 -1.64 35.73
C HIS A 12 6.09 -2.40 36.52
N GLY A 13 7.25 -2.59 35.90
CA GLY A 13 8.48 -3.02 36.57
C GLY A 13 9.48 -1.86 36.69
N GLY A 14 10.02 -1.65 37.90
CA GLY A 14 10.99 -0.61 38.23
C GLY A 14 12.42 -0.85 37.70
N PRO A 15 13.38 0.03 38.06
CA PRO A 15 14.50 0.38 37.21
C PRO A 15 15.74 -0.49 37.46
N ALA A 16 16.12 -1.30 36.47
CA ALA A 16 17.50 -1.69 36.13
C ALA A 16 17.51 -2.82 35.08
N ALA A 17 17.37 -2.47 33.80
CA ALA A 17 17.86 -3.23 32.64
C ALA A 17 17.47 -2.48 31.36
N ALA A 18 18.42 -1.72 30.80
CA ALA A 18 18.29 -1.19 29.45
C ALA A 18 18.51 -2.34 28.44
N TRP A 19 17.85 -2.25 27.28
CA TRP A 19 17.93 -3.10 26.09
C TRP A 19 17.09 -4.40 26.07
N SER A 20 15.78 -4.28 25.79
CA SER A 20 14.98 -5.23 24.97
C SER A 20 13.50 -4.75 24.86
N PRO A 21 12.83 -4.77 23.70
CA PRO A 21 11.43 -4.37 23.61
C PRO A 21 10.47 -5.50 24.02
N TYR A 22 9.56 -5.16 24.93
CA TYR A 22 8.20 -5.65 25.20
C TYR A 22 7.84 -7.13 24.90
N ILE A 23 7.57 -7.90 25.97
CA ILE A 23 6.87 -9.20 25.91
C ILE A 23 5.39 -8.97 26.24
N ILE A 24 4.49 -9.28 25.29
CA ILE A 24 3.03 -9.33 25.48
C ILE A 24 2.61 -10.80 25.58
N ASN A 25 2.03 -11.23 26.70
CA ASN A 25 1.44 -12.56 26.85
C ASN A 25 -0.10 -12.47 26.74
N PHE A 26 -0.68 -13.24 25.82
CA PHE A 26 -2.13 -13.38 25.67
C PHE A 26 -2.60 -14.69 26.33
N THR A 27 -3.64 -14.63 27.16
CA THR A 27 -4.38 -15.82 27.63
C THR A 27 -5.84 -15.72 27.24
N VAL A 28 -6.37 -16.78 26.63
CA VAL A 28 -7.77 -16.89 26.20
C VAL A 28 -8.51 -17.84 27.15
N ARG A 29 -9.64 -17.40 27.72
CA ARG A 29 -10.63 -18.29 28.34
C ARG A 29 -11.93 -18.23 27.55
N CYS A 30 -12.43 -19.40 27.14
CA CYS A 30 -13.69 -19.57 26.42
C CYS A 30 -14.67 -20.34 27.30
N ALA A 31 -15.85 -19.77 27.58
CA ALA A 31 -16.95 -20.48 28.25
C ALA A 31 -17.94 -21.02 27.21
N MET A 32 -18.38 -22.28 27.38
CA MET A 32 -19.38 -22.93 26.52
C MET A 32 -20.77 -22.80 27.14
N THR A 33 -21.74 -22.28 26.37
CA THR A 33 -23.17 -22.39 26.69
C THR A 33 -23.84 -23.38 25.75
N ASN A 34 -24.36 -24.47 26.29
CA ASN A 34 -25.17 -25.46 25.59
C ASN A 34 -26.58 -24.91 25.33
N TYR A 35 -27.10 -25.05 24.11
CA TYR A 35 -28.49 -24.78 23.79
C TYR A 35 -29.17 -26.09 23.34
N ASP A 36 -30.01 -26.62 24.21
CA ASP A 36 -30.81 -27.84 23.97
C ASP A 36 -31.92 -27.58 22.95
N ARG A 37 -31.95 -28.39 21.89
CA ARG A 37 -32.98 -28.36 20.85
C ARG A 37 -34.07 -29.37 21.20
N LYS A 38 -35.19 -28.91 21.78
CA LYS A 38 -36.38 -29.76 21.97
C LYS A 38 -37.24 -29.80 20.70
N LEU A 39 -37.45 -31.02 20.22
CA LEU A 39 -38.42 -31.43 19.21
C LEU A 39 -39.85 -31.45 19.79
N SER A 40 -40.83 -30.95 19.04
CA SER A 40 -42.21 -31.46 19.07
C SER A 40 -42.94 -31.16 17.76
N LYS A 41 -43.44 -32.21 17.10
CA LYS A 41 -44.46 -32.17 16.02
C LYS A 41 -45.89 -32.26 16.65
N PRO A 42 -46.98 -32.46 15.87
CA PRO A 42 -47.68 -31.48 15.04
C PRO A 42 -49.20 -31.44 15.40
N THR A 43 -49.94 -30.40 15.02
CA THR A 43 -51.41 -30.50 14.97
C THR A 43 -52.03 -29.69 13.84
N SER A 44 -53.14 -30.24 13.36
CA SER A 44 -53.84 -30.06 12.10
C SER A 44 -54.85 -28.90 12.03
N ARG A 45 -55.01 -28.39 10.80
CA ARG A 45 -56.24 -27.99 10.06
C ARG A 45 -57.38 -27.22 10.75
N GLY A 46 -57.78 -26.13 10.08
CA GLY A 46 -59.11 -25.48 10.11
C GLY A 46 -58.97 -23.99 9.82
N ALA A 47 -59.01 -23.54 8.55
CA ALA A 47 -60.20 -23.15 7.76
C ALA A 47 -60.77 -21.76 8.14
N LEU A 48 -61.15 -21.00 7.08
CA LEU A 48 -61.78 -19.66 7.05
C LEU A 48 -60.81 -18.47 7.24
N SER A 49 -60.76 -17.42 6.42
CA SER A 49 -61.78 -16.83 5.54
C SER A 49 -61.14 -16.03 4.39
N LEU A 50 -61.84 -16.02 3.25
CA LEU A 50 -61.78 -14.98 2.23
C LEU A 50 -61.92 -13.59 2.87
N LEU A 51 -61.05 -12.64 2.48
CA LEU A 51 -61.27 -11.18 2.34
C LEU A 51 -59.93 -10.43 2.47
N ALA A 52 -59.08 -10.49 1.43
CA ALA A 52 -57.93 -9.59 1.29
C ALA A 52 -57.41 -9.48 -0.17
N THR A 53 -58.29 -9.63 -1.17
CA THR A 53 -57.92 -9.57 -2.61
C THR A 53 -58.14 -8.21 -3.25
N ALA A 54 -58.12 -7.12 -2.47
CA ALA A 54 -58.27 -5.75 -3.02
C ALA A 54 -57.27 -4.71 -2.47
N ALA A 55 -56.31 -5.10 -1.62
CA ALA A 55 -55.28 -4.19 -1.09
C ALA A 55 -53.83 -4.66 -1.34
N THR A 56 -53.63 -5.80 -2.00
CA THR A 56 -52.31 -6.39 -2.29
C THR A 56 -51.84 -6.17 -3.73
N GLY A 57 -52.62 -5.44 -4.54
CA GLY A 57 -52.32 -5.18 -5.96
C GLY A 57 -51.59 -3.86 -6.25
N ALA A 58 -51.42 -2.99 -5.25
CA ALA A 58 -50.85 -1.64 -5.44
C ALA A 58 -49.45 -1.43 -4.82
N LEU A 59 -48.83 -2.47 -4.25
CA LEU A 59 -47.50 -2.39 -3.61
C LEU A 59 -46.37 -3.11 -4.37
N LEU A 60 -46.61 -3.60 -5.59
CA LEU A 60 -45.61 -4.34 -6.38
C LEU A 60 -44.98 -3.55 -7.54
N CYS A 61 -45.30 -2.26 -7.69
CA CYS A 61 -44.55 -1.34 -8.55
C CYS A 61 -43.68 -0.42 -7.69
N SER A 62 -42.82 -0.99 -6.84
CA SER A 62 -41.58 -0.29 -6.50
C SER A 62 -40.70 -0.39 -7.74
N GLY A 63 -40.92 0.51 -8.70
CA GLY A 63 -39.98 0.67 -9.81
C GLY A 63 -38.60 0.87 -9.21
N MET A 64 -37.60 0.14 -9.69
CA MET A 64 -36.21 0.47 -9.40
C MET A 64 -36.02 1.94 -9.76
N ALA A 65 -35.86 2.80 -8.76
CA ALA A 65 -35.53 4.20 -8.98
C ALA A 65 -34.10 4.22 -9.49
N MET A 66 -33.96 4.19 -10.82
CA MET A 66 -32.68 4.41 -11.50
C MET A 66 -32.30 5.87 -11.25
N ALA A 67 -31.08 6.10 -10.77
CA ALA A 67 -30.55 7.44 -10.65
C ALA A 67 -30.56 8.11 -12.04
N GLY A 68 -31.12 9.32 -12.13
CA GLY A 68 -30.99 10.11 -13.34
C GLY A 68 -29.52 10.43 -13.63
N THR A 69 -29.21 10.81 -14.86
CA THR A 69 -27.82 11.13 -15.26
C THR A 69 -27.25 12.31 -14.47
N LEU A 70 -28.10 13.19 -13.94
CA LEU A 70 -27.68 14.27 -13.04
C LEU A 70 -27.19 13.72 -11.68
N GLU A 71 -27.92 12.79 -11.08
CA GLU A 71 -27.54 12.15 -9.82
C GLU A 71 -26.28 11.29 -9.98
N GLN A 72 -26.15 10.58 -11.11
CA GLN A 72 -24.95 9.83 -11.45
C GLN A 72 -23.73 10.75 -11.61
N ALA A 73 -23.86 11.86 -12.34
CA ALA A 73 -22.81 12.87 -12.49
C ALA A 73 -22.38 13.44 -11.13
N LYS A 74 -23.35 13.79 -10.27
CA LYS A 74 -23.06 14.29 -8.92
C LYS A 74 -22.30 13.25 -8.10
N ARG A 75 -22.75 11.99 -8.09
CA ARG A 75 -22.10 10.93 -7.31
C ARG A 75 -20.68 10.65 -7.81
N MET A 76 -20.48 10.65 -9.13
CA MET A 76 -19.17 10.52 -9.76
C MET A 76 -18.22 11.64 -9.29
N HIS A 77 -18.69 12.90 -9.33
CA HIS A 77 -17.89 14.04 -8.87
C HIS A 77 -17.56 13.94 -7.38
N ASP A 78 -18.55 13.67 -6.53
CA ASP A 78 -18.36 13.56 -5.08
C ASP A 78 -17.34 12.46 -4.73
N ARG A 79 -17.32 11.35 -5.46
CA ARG A 79 -16.39 10.23 -5.24
C ARG A 79 -14.98 10.51 -5.70
N LEU A 80 -14.81 11.33 -6.74
CA LEU A 80 -13.50 11.71 -7.26
C LEU A 80 -12.94 12.92 -6.53
N ALA A 81 -13.67 14.04 -6.49
CA ALA A 81 -13.18 15.29 -5.91
C ALA A 81 -13.37 15.39 -4.39
N GLY A 82 -14.20 14.55 -3.76
CA GLY A 82 -14.50 14.62 -2.32
C GLY A 82 -15.36 15.83 -1.91
N VAL A 83 -15.76 16.68 -2.87
CA VAL A 83 -16.58 17.88 -2.68
C VAL A 83 -17.70 17.96 -3.72
N PRO A 84 -18.81 18.67 -3.44
CA PRO A 84 -19.88 18.86 -4.42
C PRO A 84 -19.42 19.65 -5.66
N PRO A 85 -19.92 19.33 -6.87
CA PRO A 85 -19.63 20.10 -8.07
C PRO A 85 -20.35 21.46 -8.07
N THR A 86 -19.81 22.43 -8.80
CA THR A 86 -20.58 23.61 -9.20
C THR A 86 -21.68 23.21 -10.20
N GLU A 87 -22.70 24.05 -10.35
CA GLU A 87 -23.80 23.77 -11.29
C GLU A 87 -23.30 23.57 -12.73
N SER A 88 -22.35 24.40 -13.18
CA SER A 88 -21.80 24.29 -14.54
C SER A 88 -21.01 23.00 -14.75
N VAL A 89 -20.19 22.58 -13.77
CA VAL A 89 -19.43 21.32 -13.83
C VAL A 89 -20.40 20.13 -13.84
N LEU A 90 -21.42 20.16 -12.97
CA LEU A 90 -22.42 19.10 -12.91
C LEU A 90 -23.19 18.93 -14.22
N LEU A 91 -23.60 20.05 -14.85
CA LEU A 91 -24.30 20.02 -16.13
C LEU A 91 -23.40 19.54 -17.28
N ALA A 92 -22.12 19.89 -17.27
CA ALA A 92 -21.15 19.39 -18.25
C ALA A 92 -20.96 17.86 -18.12
N MET A 93 -20.72 17.37 -16.90
CA MET A 93 -20.62 15.93 -16.64
C MET A 93 -21.89 15.17 -17.03
N LYS A 94 -23.07 15.74 -16.74
CA LYS A 94 -24.34 15.15 -17.16
C LYS A 94 -24.42 15.03 -18.68
N ALA A 95 -24.00 16.04 -19.43
CA ALA A 95 -24.03 16.01 -20.89
C ALA A 95 -23.16 14.87 -21.45
N GLU A 96 -21.97 14.66 -20.90
CA GLU A 96 -21.10 13.52 -21.26
C GLU A 96 -21.76 12.17 -20.94
N LEU A 97 -22.40 12.04 -19.77
CA LEU A 97 -23.13 10.83 -19.41
C LEU A 97 -24.35 10.56 -20.31
N ASP A 98 -25.09 11.59 -20.69
CA ASP A 98 -26.20 11.47 -21.65
C ASP A 98 -25.71 11.04 -23.04
N ALA A 99 -24.48 11.41 -23.41
CA ALA A 99 -23.81 10.99 -24.64
C ALA A 99 -23.19 9.58 -24.54
N GLY A 100 -23.18 8.98 -23.35
CA GLY A 100 -22.59 7.67 -23.08
C GLY A 100 -21.08 7.69 -22.86
N ASP A 101 -20.47 8.85 -22.62
CA ASP A 101 -19.04 9.02 -22.35
C ASP A 101 -18.77 9.27 -20.86
N ALA A 102 -18.84 8.20 -20.07
CA ALA A 102 -18.57 8.28 -18.64
C ALA A 102 -17.10 8.60 -18.29
N MET A 103 -16.17 8.31 -19.21
CA MET A 103 -14.76 8.63 -19.01
C MET A 103 -14.55 10.14 -19.12
N ALA A 104 -15.12 10.80 -20.13
CA ALA A 104 -15.09 12.25 -20.26
C ALA A 104 -15.73 12.94 -19.04
N ALA A 105 -16.87 12.43 -18.54
CA ALA A 105 -17.48 12.93 -17.32
C ALA A 105 -16.53 12.84 -16.11
N ALA A 106 -15.81 11.72 -15.96
CA ALA A 106 -14.86 11.53 -14.87
C ALA A 106 -13.63 12.46 -14.99
N GLU A 107 -13.12 12.69 -16.21
CA GLU A 107 -12.03 13.66 -16.44
C GLU A 107 -12.45 15.06 -16.00
N ILE A 108 -13.67 15.50 -16.34
CA ILE A 108 -14.20 16.80 -15.89
C ILE A 108 -14.21 16.89 -14.35
N ALA A 109 -14.53 15.81 -13.64
CA ALA A 109 -14.48 15.80 -12.18
C ALA A 109 -13.04 15.85 -11.63
N MET A 110 -12.10 15.14 -12.27
CA MET A 110 -10.69 15.10 -11.86
C MET A 110 -9.94 16.41 -12.17
N GLU A 111 -10.52 17.32 -12.94
CA GLU A 111 -9.98 18.68 -13.12
C GLU A 111 -10.08 19.54 -11.85
N ASN A 112 -10.92 19.16 -10.89
CA ASN A 112 -11.05 19.85 -9.60
C ASN A 112 -9.79 19.66 -8.73
N ASP A 113 -9.24 20.74 -8.19
CA ASP A 113 -8.05 20.71 -7.31
C ASP A 113 -8.20 19.73 -6.13
N SER A 114 -9.41 19.55 -5.61
CA SER A 114 -9.68 18.66 -4.47
C SER A 114 -9.40 17.19 -4.81
N PHE A 115 -9.46 16.79 -6.09
CA PHE A 115 -9.02 15.46 -6.52
C PHE A 115 -7.55 15.23 -6.14
N TYR A 116 -6.68 16.20 -6.35
CA TYR A 116 -5.25 16.08 -6.04
C TYR A 116 -4.94 16.41 -4.58
N ASN A 117 -5.50 17.52 -4.07
CA ASN A 117 -5.23 18.02 -2.72
C ASN A 117 -5.80 17.11 -1.63
N GLU A 118 -6.91 16.42 -1.89
CA GLU A 118 -7.58 15.57 -0.91
C GLU A 118 -7.57 14.10 -1.33
N THR A 119 -8.15 13.76 -2.48
CA THR A 119 -8.37 12.35 -2.83
C THR A 119 -7.07 11.60 -3.07
N ILE A 120 -6.19 12.09 -3.94
CA ILE A 120 -4.90 11.43 -4.24
C ILE A 120 -3.93 11.53 -3.06
N LYS A 121 -3.89 12.67 -2.37
CA LYS A 121 -3.10 12.83 -1.14
C LYS A 121 -3.46 11.78 -0.08
N ASN A 122 -4.75 11.67 0.25
CA ASN A 122 -5.24 10.71 1.26
C ASN A 122 -5.13 9.25 0.78
N TRP A 123 -5.22 9.02 -0.54
CA TRP A 123 -5.00 7.70 -1.12
C TRP A 123 -3.55 7.21 -0.96
N ALA A 124 -2.57 8.10 -1.14
CA ALA A 124 -1.15 7.80 -1.05
C ALA A 124 -0.59 7.85 0.39
N ALA A 125 -1.16 8.70 1.26
CA ALA A 125 -0.67 8.95 2.62
C ALA A 125 -0.40 7.67 3.45
N PRO A 126 -1.26 6.63 3.46
CA PRO A 126 -1.00 5.38 4.18
C PRO A 126 0.28 4.64 3.77
N TRP A 127 0.88 4.96 2.62
CA TRP A 127 2.06 4.25 2.11
C TRP A 127 3.37 4.89 2.59
N THR A 128 3.26 6.00 3.31
CA THR A 128 4.40 6.86 3.72
C THR A 128 4.76 6.70 5.19
N ASN A 129 4.01 5.89 5.95
CA ASN A 129 4.20 5.69 7.39
C ASN A 129 3.91 4.24 7.80
N ARG A 130 4.38 3.83 8.99
CA ARG A 130 4.24 2.44 9.47
C ARG A 130 2.84 2.13 9.99
N GLU A 131 2.11 3.16 10.38
CA GLU A 131 0.75 3.11 10.93
C GLU A 131 -0.32 2.96 9.84
N GLN A 132 0.07 3.11 8.57
CA GLN A 132 -0.83 3.16 7.40
C GLN A 132 -1.96 4.18 7.59
N ASN A 133 -1.63 5.30 8.23
CA ASN A 133 -2.57 6.38 8.53
C ASN A 133 -2.65 7.38 7.36
N VAL A 134 -3.85 7.92 7.14
CA VAL A 134 -4.13 9.02 6.21
C VAL A 134 -3.77 10.39 6.81
N PHE A 135 -3.77 10.52 8.13
CA PHE A 135 -3.49 11.77 8.84
C PHE A 135 -1.98 11.99 9.03
N VAL A 136 -1.28 12.18 7.91
CA VAL A 136 0.13 12.57 7.88
C VAL A 136 0.31 13.78 6.96
N PRO A 137 1.31 14.64 7.22
CA PRO A 137 1.60 15.76 6.34
C PRO A 137 1.93 15.33 4.92
N LEU A 138 1.68 16.23 3.96
CA LEU A 138 2.26 16.17 2.63
C LEU A 138 3.77 16.02 2.74
N ASN A 139 4.33 15.17 1.89
CA ASN A 139 5.75 14.86 1.84
C ASN A 139 6.15 14.50 0.42
N ASP A 140 7.45 14.29 0.18
CA ASP A 140 8.01 14.01 -1.14
C ASP A 140 7.46 12.75 -1.81
N TYR A 141 7.17 11.72 -1.02
CA TYR A 141 6.52 10.51 -1.51
C TYR A 141 5.11 10.82 -2.04
N THR A 142 4.25 11.42 -1.20
CA THR A 142 2.86 11.72 -1.57
C THR A 142 2.81 12.71 -2.72
N ALA A 143 3.65 13.75 -2.71
CA ALA A 143 3.76 14.72 -3.80
C ALA A 143 4.16 14.03 -5.12
N THR A 144 5.10 13.08 -5.08
CA THR A 144 5.49 12.32 -6.26
C THR A 144 4.36 11.43 -6.78
N VAL A 145 3.58 10.78 -5.89
CA VAL A 145 2.38 10.04 -6.31
C VAL A 145 1.39 10.97 -7.00
N ILE A 146 1.11 12.15 -6.43
CA ILE A 146 0.19 13.14 -7.02
C ILE A 146 0.66 13.56 -8.42
N GLY A 147 1.95 13.87 -8.57
CA GLY A 147 2.55 14.22 -9.85
C GLY A 147 2.42 13.11 -10.90
N PHE A 148 2.66 11.85 -10.53
CA PHE A 148 2.47 10.70 -11.42
C PHE A 148 1.02 10.52 -11.87
N VAL A 149 0.04 10.74 -10.99
CA VAL A 149 -1.38 10.70 -11.37
C VAL A 149 -1.70 11.86 -12.31
N ARG A 150 -1.27 13.08 -11.98
CA ARG A 150 -1.55 14.30 -12.76
C ARG A 150 -0.97 14.23 -14.16
N ASP A 151 0.29 13.83 -14.28
CA ASP A 151 1.04 13.80 -15.53
C ASP A 151 0.83 12.49 -16.32
N GLU A 152 -0.04 11.61 -15.83
CA GLU A 152 -0.46 10.38 -16.50
C GLU A 152 0.71 9.47 -16.91
N LEU A 153 1.75 9.44 -16.07
CA LEU A 153 2.95 8.63 -16.28
C LEU A 153 2.65 7.13 -16.12
N ASP A 154 3.54 6.29 -16.66
CA ASP A 154 3.53 4.85 -16.36
C ASP A 154 3.70 4.66 -14.85
N PHE A 155 2.64 4.22 -14.17
CA PHE A 155 2.64 4.19 -12.72
C PHE A 155 3.60 3.14 -12.12
N ARG A 156 4.16 2.23 -12.93
CA ARG A 156 5.24 1.32 -12.50
C ARG A 156 6.52 2.09 -12.19
N GLU A 157 6.79 3.15 -12.95
CA GLU A 157 7.97 4.01 -12.78
C GLU A 157 8.02 4.67 -11.40
N LEU A 158 6.90 4.78 -10.69
CA LEU A 158 6.81 5.32 -9.35
C LEU A 158 7.82 4.67 -8.38
N LEU A 159 8.13 3.38 -8.57
CA LEU A 159 9.03 2.64 -7.68
C LEU A 159 10.51 2.69 -8.06
N TYR A 160 10.87 3.09 -9.28
CA TYR A 160 12.24 2.93 -9.76
C TYR A 160 12.79 4.11 -10.58
N ALA A 161 11.93 4.99 -11.10
CA ALA A 161 12.39 6.08 -11.95
C ALA A 161 13.15 7.14 -11.14
N ASP A 162 14.00 7.89 -11.84
CA ASP A 162 14.72 9.03 -11.28
C ASP A 162 13.83 10.28 -11.29
N ILE A 163 12.72 10.24 -10.56
CA ILE A 163 11.68 11.28 -10.59
C ILE A 163 11.27 11.64 -9.18
N ILE A 164 11.16 12.95 -8.92
CA ILE A 164 10.58 13.52 -7.71
C ILE A 164 9.72 14.73 -8.10
N TYR A 165 8.67 15.01 -7.33
CA TYR A 165 7.89 16.24 -7.48
C TYR A 165 8.13 17.18 -6.30
N VAL A 166 8.41 18.44 -6.61
CA VAL A 166 8.76 19.51 -5.67
C VAL A 166 7.86 20.72 -5.98
N GLY A 167 7.48 21.51 -4.98
CA GLY A 167 6.65 22.69 -5.19
C GLY A 167 7.44 23.87 -5.78
N ASP A 168 6.98 24.41 -6.90
CA ASP A 168 7.54 25.63 -7.49
C ASP A 168 7.18 26.88 -6.67
N GLY A 169 8.15 27.79 -6.53
CA GLY A 169 7.96 29.03 -5.77
C GLY A 169 7.75 28.85 -4.25
N ILE A 170 7.96 27.66 -3.70
CA ILE A 170 7.74 27.35 -2.28
C ILE A 170 9.01 27.56 -1.45
N THR A 171 8.86 28.15 -0.27
CA THR A 171 9.93 28.37 0.71
C THR A 171 9.57 27.74 2.06
N PRO A 172 10.48 26.99 2.73
CA PRO A 172 11.86 26.71 2.31
C PRO A 172 11.95 25.76 1.11
N SER A 173 13.11 25.73 0.44
CA SER A 173 13.40 24.77 -0.62
C SER A 173 13.42 23.33 -0.09
N TYR A 174 13.36 22.36 -1.00
CA TYR A 174 13.53 20.94 -0.66
C TYR A 174 14.79 20.71 0.20
N SER A 175 14.69 19.77 1.14
CA SER A 175 15.80 19.33 1.99
C SER A 175 15.75 17.83 2.19
N ASN A 176 16.90 17.17 2.02
CA ASN A 176 17.08 15.73 2.31
C ASN A 176 16.78 15.37 3.77
N SER A 177 16.87 16.35 4.69
CA SER A 177 16.73 16.13 6.13
C SER A 177 15.50 16.78 6.75
N SER A 178 14.61 17.42 5.97
CA SER A 178 13.43 18.10 6.51
C SER A 178 12.21 18.01 5.61
N ASN A 179 11.02 17.85 6.21
CA ASN A 179 9.74 17.91 5.50
C ASN A 179 9.19 19.34 5.34
N ALA A 180 9.92 20.37 5.79
CA ALA A 180 9.40 21.73 5.88
C ALA A 180 8.90 22.31 4.54
N HIS A 181 9.51 21.91 3.42
CA HIS A 181 9.07 22.31 2.09
C HIS A 181 7.62 21.89 1.81
N TYR A 182 7.30 20.61 2.00
CA TYR A 182 5.96 20.07 1.73
C TYR A 182 4.94 20.50 2.79
N GLN A 183 5.36 20.67 4.04
CA GLN A 183 4.50 21.25 5.07
C GLN A 183 4.11 22.69 4.70
N ALA A 184 5.04 23.50 4.18
CA ALA A 184 4.75 24.86 3.75
C ALA A 184 3.74 24.91 2.58
N MET A 185 3.81 23.95 1.65
CA MET A 185 2.80 23.80 0.59
C MET A 185 1.41 23.52 1.16
N GLU A 186 1.34 22.56 2.08
CA GLU A 186 0.08 22.17 2.71
C GLU A 186 -0.52 23.31 3.54
N ASP A 187 0.29 23.97 4.37
CA ASP A 187 -0.13 25.09 5.21
C ASP A 187 -0.61 26.30 4.37
N ALA A 188 0.00 26.52 3.20
CA ALA A 188 -0.41 27.56 2.27
C ALA A 188 -1.67 27.20 1.45
N GLY A 189 -2.09 25.93 1.45
CA GLY A 189 -3.26 25.47 0.70
C GLY A 189 -3.13 25.64 -0.81
N VAL A 190 -1.91 25.54 -1.35
CA VAL A 190 -1.66 25.69 -2.80
C VAL A 190 -2.30 24.54 -3.59
N SER A 191 -2.66 24.78 -4.85
CA SER A 191 -3.11 23.71 -5.74
C SER A 191 -1.95 22.76 -6.02
N LEU A 192 -2.05 21.50 -5.60
CA LEU A 192 -1.03 20.47 -5.89
C LEU A 192 -1.07 20.07 -7.37
N LYS A 193 -2.19 20.31 -8.05
CA LYS A 193 -2.30 20.17 -9.50
C LYS A 193 -1.39 21.18 -10.21
N ASP A 194 -1.41 22.44 -9.79
CA ASP A 194 -0.70 23.50 -10.53
C ASP A 194 0.71 23.79 -10.00
N THR A 195 0.99 23.49 -8.73
CA THR A 195 2.24 23.92 -8.05
C THR A 195 3.35 22.86 -8.11
N LEU A 196 3.01 21.58 -8.33
CA LEU A 196 4.01 20.51 -8.32
C LEU A 196 4.80 20.47 -9.63
N ASP A 197 6.12 20.60 -9.56
CA ASP A 197 7.01 20.48 -10.71
C ASP A 197 7.82 19.19 -10.67
N ARG A 198 7.88 18.52 -11.82
CA ARG A 198 8.67 17.30 -12.02
C ARG A 198 10.15 17.65 -12.09
N SER A 199 10.95 16.99 -11.26
CA SER A 199 12.41 17.12 -11.24
C SER A 199 13.09 15.75 -11.24
N LEU A 200 14.40 15.72 -11.52
CA LEU A 200 15.21 14.50 -11.34
C LEU A 200 15.50 14.31 -9.85
N GLN A 201 15.23 13.11 -9.32
CA GLN A 201 15.49 12.82 -7.91
C GLN A 201 16.99 12.90 -7.61
N SER A 202 17.85 12.45 -8.52
CA SER A 202 19.30 12.52 -8.41
C SER A 202 19.82 13.95 -8.29
N GLU A 203 19.28 14.90 -9.07
CA GLU A 203 19.66 16.31 -8.99
C GLU A 203 19.19 16.99 -7.71
N VAL A 204 17.96 16.67 -7.27
CA VAL A 204 17.36 17.27 -6.06
C VAL A 204 17.99 16.72 -4.78
N THR A 205 18.24 15.41 -4.73
CA THR A 205 18.73 14.72 -3.52
C THR A 205 20.25 14.57 -3.48
N GLY A 206 20.93 14.70 -4.62
CA GLY A 206 22.37 14.44 -4.75
C GLY A 206 22.73 12.95 -4.82
N LEU A 207 21.75 12.05 -4.88
CA LEU A 207 21.99 10.62 -5.11
C LEU A 207 22.52 10.38 -6.54
N PRO A 208 23.42 9.41 -6.74
CA PRO A 208 23.71 8.90 -8.08
C PRO A 208 22.44 8.43 -8.78
N ALA A 209 22.32 8.66 -10.08
CA ALA A 209 21.11 8.31 -10.84
C ALA A 209 20.79 6.82 -10.78
N GLU A 210 21.77 5.93 -10.67
CA GLU A 210 21.57 4.50 -10.48
C GLU A 210 21.09 4.13 -9.07
N ALA A 211 21.33 5.00 -8.08
CA ALA A 211 20.95 4.81 -6.69
C ALA A 211 19.53 5.32 -6.38
N THR A 212 18.91 6.11 -7.25
CA THR A 212 17.51 6.50 -7.09
C THR A 212 16.56 5.32 -7.28
N SER A 213 15.38 5.36 -6.69
CA SER A 213 14.37 4.31 -6.78
C SER A 213 12.97 4.90 -6.53
N GLY A 214 12.64 5.93 -7.31
CA GLY A 214 11.38 6.67 -7.21
C GLY A 214 11.01 7.01 -5.76
N VAL A 215 9.78 6.69 -5.37
CA VAL A 215 9.28 6.98 -4.02
C VAL A 215 9.98 6.18 -2.92
N VAL A 216 10.63 5.06 -3.23
CA VAL A 216 11.30 4.20 -2.23
C VAL A 216 12.52 4.89 -1.62
N THR A 217 13.22 5.72 -2.41
CA THR A 217 14.38 6.51 -1.97
C THR A 217 14.02 7.96 -1.63
N SER A 218 12.72 8.28 -1.53
CA SER A 218 12.28 9.55 -0.95
C SER A 218 12.68 9.65 0.52
N ARG A 219 12.78 10.87 1.05
CA ARG A 219 13.04 11.09 2.48
C ARG A 219 11.92 10.46 3.31
N ALA A 220 10.65 10.63 2.93
CA ALA A 220 9.53 10.08 3.68
C ALA A 220 9.59 8.54 3.78
N ALA A 221 9.83 7.83 2.66
CA ALA A 221 10.01 6.38 2.70
C ALA A 221 11.23 5.97 3.51
N SER A 222 12.35 6.68 3.35
CA SER A 222 13.61 6.34 4.02
C SER A 222 13.47 6.49 5.54
N LYS A 223 12.89 7.60 6.00
CA LYS A 223 12.56 7.83 7.41
C LYS A 223 11.64 6.75 7.93
N ALA A 224 10.56 6.42 7.21
CA ALA A 224 9.59 5.46 7.69
C ALA A 224 10.15 4.04 7.71
N PHE A 225 10.92 3.62 6.70
CA PHE A 225 11.15 2.20 6.45
C PHE A 225 12.62 1.77 6.40
N LEU A 226 13.57 2.68 6.26
CA LEU A 226 15.01 2.40 6.35
C LEU A 226 15.61 2.74 7.72
N ILE A 227 14.84 3.40 8.58
CA ILE A 227 15.26 3.72 9.96
C ILE A 227 15.47 2.45 10.81
N ALA A 228 16.59 2.45 11.55
CA ALA A 228 16.90 1.53 12.65
C ALA A 228 16.83 0.03 12.31
N GLY A 229 17.42 -0.40 11.20
CA GLY A 229 17.54 -1.83 10.91
C GLY A 229 17.97 -2.14 9.49
N THR A 230 18.11 -3.42 9.19
CA THR A 230 18.68 -3.97 7.96
C THR A 230 17.79 -3.89 6.71
N ASN A 231 16.97 -2.85 6.60
CA ASN A 231 16.07 -2.60 5.46
C ASN A 231 15.00 -3.67 5.20
N ARG A 232 14.81 -4.65 6.12
CA ARG A 232 13.69 -5.60 6.07
C ARG A 232 12.34 -4.91 6.15
N ALA A 233 12.25 -3.85 6.95
CA ALA A 233 11.05 -3.03 7.04
C ALA A 233 10.73 -2.35 5.70
N ALA A 234 11.72 -1.74 5.04
CA ALA A 234 11.57 -1.19 3.69
C ALA A 234 11.00 -2.20 2.71
N PHE A 235 11.59 -3.39 2.62
CA PHE A 235 11.08 -4.43 1.72
C PHE A 235 9.65 -4.88 2.08
N ARG A 236 9.37 -5.14 3.36
CA ARG A 236 8.02 -5.52 3.83
C ARG A 236 6.99 -4.46 3.47
N PHE A 237 7.26 -3.19 3.77
CA PHE A 237 6.32 -2.11 3.47
C PHE A 237 6.19 -1.87 1.97
N THR A 238 7.20 -2.15 1.14
CA THR A 238 7.01 -2.20 -0.33
C THR A 238 5.98 -3.26 -0.72
N LEU A 239 6.03 -4.47 -0.15
CA LEU A 239 5.00 -5.50 -0.43
C LEU A 239 3.61 -5.00 -0.01
N MET A 240 3.49 -4.49 1.21
CA MET A 240 2.20 -4.03 1.74
C MET A 240 1.64 -2.86 0.92
N ASN A 241 2.50 -1.90 0.57
CA ASN A 241 2.10 -0.67 -0.07
C ASN A 241 2.00 -0.79 -1.60
N HIS A 242 2.65 -1.74 -2.25
CA HIS A 242 2.66 -1.81 -3.70
C HIS A 242 2.22 -3.14 -4.28
N MET A 243 2.13 -4.19 -3.47
CA MET A 243 1.63 -5.50 -3.88
C MET A 243 0.43 -5.96 -3.02
N CYS A 244 -0.01 -5.14 -2.06
CA CYS A 244 -1.19 -5.37 -1.21
C CYS A 244 -1.13 -6.71 -0.46
N MET A 245 0.08 -7.10 -0.07
CA MET A 245 0.37 -8.31 0.68
C MET A 245 1.50 -8.10 1.67
N ASP A 246 1.48 -8.85 2.75
CA ASP A 246 2.53 -8.91 3.76
C ASP A 246 3.38 -10.18 3.59
N LEU A 247 4.47 -10.29 4.35
CA LEU A 247 5.43 -11.39 4.28
C LEU A 247 4.78 -12.76 4.53
N GLU A 248 3.75 -12.82 5.38
CA GLU A 248 3.01 -14.05 5.67
C GLU A 248 2.31 -14.63 4.43
N GLN A 249 1.86 -13.76 3.51
CA GLN A 249 1.15 -14.17 2.30
C GLN A 249 2.11 -14.68 1.22
N VAL A 250 3.40 -14.36 1.32
CA VAL A 250 4.47 -14.83 0.43
C VAL A 250 5.38 -15.87 1.10
N HIS A 251 4.95 -16.44 2.22
CA HIS A 251 5.69 -17.46 2.94
C HIS A 251 5.86 -18.75 2.10
N ASP A 252 7.10 -19.10 1.77
CA ASP A 252 7.42 -20.29 0.96
C ASP A 252 8.67 -21.04 1.51
N ILE A 253 8.42 -22.17 2.18
CA ILE A 253 9.49 -23.06 2.72
C ILE A 253 10.14 -23.95 1.66
N THR A 254 9.72 -23.88 0.40
CA THR A 254 10.28 -24.68 -0.70
C THR A 254 11.42 -23.99 -1.43
N ARG A 255 11.69 -22.71 -1.13
CA ARG A 255 12.82 -21.95 -1.71
C ARG A 255 14.12 -22.29 -0.98
N VAL A 256 15.24 -22.10 -1.67
CA VAL A 256 16.59 -22.32 -1.10
C VAL A 256 16.88 -21.24 -0.05
N PRO A 257 17.24 -21.60 1.20
CA PRO A 257 17.48 -20.64 2.28
C PRO A 257 18.95 -20.21 2.37
N ASP A 258 19.65 -20.05 1.24
CA ASP A 258 21.11 -19.82 1.19
C ASP A 258 21.53 -18.37 1.53
N ARG A 259 20.63 -17.40 1.34
CA ARG A 259 20.88 -15.99 1.63
C ARG A 259 20.32 -15.50 2.97
N ILE A 260 19.80 -16.41 3.81
CA ILE A 260 19.33 -16.00 5.14
C ILE A 260 20.52 -15.57 5.98
N ARG A 261 20.49 -14.32 6.43
CA ARG A 261 21.65 -13.64 7.02
C ARG A 261 21.99 -14.13 8.43
N GLN A 262 23.18 -13.74 8.87
CA GLN A 262 23.73 -14.08 10.20
C GLN A 262 22.91 -13.50 11.37
N ASP A 263 22.15 -12.43 11.14
CA ASP A 263 21.36 -11.72 12.16
C ASP A 263 20.07 -12.43 12.60
N VAL A 264 19.76 -13.59 12.03
CA VAL A 264 18.54 -14.36 12.32
C VAL A 264 18.89 -15.63 13.06
N SER A 265 18.32 -15.81 14.25
CA SER A 265 18.51 -17.03 15.03
C SER A 265 17.96 -18.25 14.29
N ARG A 266 18.73 -19.35 14.31
CA ARG A 266 18.31 -20.67 13.80
C ARG A 266 17.62 -21.52 14.86
N SER A 267 17.47 -20.99 16.07
CA SER A 267 16.71 -21.59 17.17
C SER A 267 15.98 -20.49 17.97
N PRO A 268 15.05 -19.73 17.34
CA PRO A 268 14.27 -18.71 18.05
C PRO A 268 13.56 -19.32 19.27
N GLY A 269 13.74 -18.72 20.44
CA GLY A 269 13.19 -19.26 21.70
C GLY A 269 13.75 -20.64 22.10
N GLY A 270 14.88 -21.06 21.54
CA GLY A 270 15.50 -22.37 21.79
C GLY A 270 14.96 -23.52 20.93
N ASP A 271 14.04 -23.27 19.99
CA ASP A 271 13.43 -24.30 19.14
C ASP A 271 13.72 -24.06 17.65
N ALA A 272 14.56 -24.92 17.06
CA ALA A 272 14.91 -24.83 15.65
C ALA A 272 13.73 -25.07 14.70
N ARG A 273 12.65 -25.73 15.16
CA ARG A 273 11.45 -25.96 14.34
C ARG A 273 10.72 -24.66 14.00
N VAL A 274 10.83 -23.63 14.85
CA VAL A 274 10.27 -22.31 14.59
C VAL A 274 10.96 -21.68 13.38
N PHE A 275 12.29 -21.81 13.31
CA PHE A 275 13.03 -21.34 12.15
C PHE A 275 12.65 -22.14 10.89
N LEU A 276 12.73 -23.48 10.97
CA LEU A 276 12.52 -24.36 9.81
C LEU A 276 11.11 -24.29 9.22
N ASN A 277 10.07 -24.07 10.03
CA ASN A 277 8.68 -24.11 9.57
C ASN A 277 8.03 -22.73 9.43
N GLY A 278 8.63 -21.67 9.96
CA GLY A 278 8.07 -20.33 9.95
C GLY A 278 9.02 -19.29 9.39
N CYS A 279 10.12 -18.99 10.10
CA CYS A 279 11.02 -17.91 9.70
C CYS A 279 11.63 -18.15 8.31
N MET A 280 12.05 -19.38 8.02
CA MET A 280 12.67 -19.75 6.75
C MET A 280 11.77 -19.45 5.55
N GLY A 281 10.44 -19.62 5.67
CA GLY A 281 9.53 -19.40 4.55
C GLY A 281 9.44 -17.94 4.11
N CYS A 282 9.54 -16.98 5.04
CA CYS A 282 9.61 -15.56 4.68
C CYS A 282 11.02 -15.18 4.22
N HIS A 283 12.05 -15.60 4.96
CA HIS A 283 13.43 -15.17 4.71
C HIS A 283 14.01 -15.71 3.41
N ALA A 284 13.66 -16.92 2.98
CA ALA A 284 14.21 -17.52 1.77
C ALA A 284 13.87 -16.72 0.50
N GLY A 285 12.77 -15.97 0.49
CA GLY A 285 12.45 -15.04 -0.60
C GLY A 285 12.83 -13.58 -0.31
N MET A 286 12.61 -13.12 0.92
CA MET A 286 12.85 -11.73 1.31
C MET A 286 14.34 -11.37 1.33
N ASP A 287 15.19 -12.16 1.99
CA ASP A 287 16.59 -11.78 2.22
C ASP A 287 17.39 -11.64 0.90
N PRO A 288 17.22 -12.51 -0.14
CA PRO A 288 17.79 -12.28 -1.46
C PRO A 288 17.39 -10.95 -2.11
N MET A 289 16.12 -10.55 -1.99
CA MET A 289 15.62 -9.31 -2.58
C MET A 289 16.09 -8.09 -1.79
N ALA A 290 15.89 -8.09 -0.46
CA ALA A 290 16.26 -6.99 0.44
C ALA A 290 17.76 -6.67 0.43
N GLN A 291 18.61 -7.57 -0.11
CA GLN A 291 20.01 -7.27 -0.40
C GLN A 291 20.18 -6.10 -1.38
N GLY A 292 19.23 -5.83 -2.29
CA GLY A 292 19.27 -4.65 -3.17
C GLY A 292 19.34 -3.30 -2.42
N LEU A 293 19.00 -3.30 -1.12
CA LEU A 293 19.09 -2.13 -0.25
C LEU A 293 20.39 -2.09 0.58
N ALA A 294 21.37 -2.95 0.31
CA ALA A 294 22.57 -3.13 1.15
C ALA A 294 23.42 -1.86 1.32
N TYR A 295 23.40 -0.95 0.35
CA TYR A 295 24.17 0.29 0.38
C TYR A 295 23.40 1.50 0.93
N TYR A 296 22.13 1.32 1.31
CA TYR A 296 21.26 2.42 1.76
C TYR A 296 21.10 2.43 3.28
N ASN A 297 21.22 3.60 3.90
CA ASN A 297 20.88 3.81 5.30
C ASN A 297 20.08 5.09 5.52
N TYR A 298 19.35 5.14 6.63
CA TYR A 298 18.77 6.39 7.12
C TYR A 298 19.61 6.86 8.29
N GLU A 299 20.36 7.93 8.08
CA GLU A 299 21.24 8.54 9.09
C GLU A 299 20.46 9.60 9.87
N TYR A 300 20.47 9.49 11.18
CA TYR A 300 19.83 10.41 12.12
C TYR A 300 20.56 10.33 13.46
N ASP A 301 20.29 11.28 14.37
CA ASP A 301 20.82 11.25 15.74
C ASP A 301 19.87 10.47 16.65
N PRO A 302 20.15 9.19 16.99
CA PRO A 302 19.24 8.40 17.82
C PRO A 302 19.18 8.86 19.29
N GLU A 303 20.10 9.71 19.74
CA GLU A 303 20.12 10.21 21.12
C GLU A 303 19.27 11.47 21.27
N ASN A 304 19.29 12.36 20.28
CA ASN A 304 18.59 13.66 20.33
C ASN A 304 17.39 13.76 19.36
N ASP A 305 17.21 12.79 18.46
CA ASP A 305 16.12 12.72 17.49
C ASP A 305 15.49 11.31 17.47
N LEU A 306 14.72 11.01 18.51
CA LEU A 306 14.12 9.67 18.73
C LEU A 306 13.22 9.19 17.59
N THR A 307 12.67 10.12 16.80
CA THR A 307 11.77 9.82 15.67
C THR A 307 12.47 9.85 14.32
N GLY A 308 13.75 10.22 14.27
CA GLY A 308 14.47 10.46 13.02
C GLY A 308 13.86 11.58 12.18
N GLU A 309 13.29 12.63 12.79
CA GLU A 309 12.69 13.74 12.04
C GLU A 309 13.74 14.57 11.28
N ASN A 310 14.96 14.66 11.77
CA ASN A 310 16.02 15.46 11.13
C ASN A 310 17.01 14.58 10.36
N GLY A 311 16.68 13.30 10.15
CA GLY A 311 17.52 12.37 9.42
C GLY A 311 17.37 12.46 7.91
N GLN A 312 18.29 11.81 7.20
CA GLN A 312 18.31 11.75 5.74
C GLN A 312 18.70 10.37 5.24
N LEU A 313 18.35 10.07 3.98
CA LEU A 313 18.88 8.91 3.30
C LEU A 313 20.37 9.12 2.98
N VAL A 314 21.17 8.10 3.25
CA VAL A 314 22.58 8.03 2.83
C VAL A 314 22.80 6.78 2.00
N TYR A 315 23.75 6.88 1.06
CA TYR A 315 24.09 5.82 0.12
C TYR A 315 25.61 5.72 -0.02
N ASN A 316 26.15 4.50 0.09
CA ASN A 316 27.56 4.24 -0.13
C ASN A 316 27.81 4.06 -1.64
N SER A 317 28.31 5.11 -2.28
CA SER A 317 28.64 5.15 -3.70
C SER A 317 29.86 4.29 -4.03
N GLU A 318 30.19 4.17 -5.31
CA GLU A 318 31.43 3.54 -5.72
C GLU A 318 32.63 4.27 -5.11
N GLY A 319 33.50 3.52 -4.42
CA GLY A 319 34.65 4.06 -3.70
C GLY A 319 34.40 4.34 -2.22
N ASP A 320 33.13 4.43 -1.79
CA ASP A 320 32.79 4.55 -0.37
C ASP A 320 32.97 3.20 0.33
N ILE A 321 33.63 3.19 1.48
CA ILE A 321 33.85 2.00 2.28
C ILE A 321 33.33 2.26 3.69
N ASP A 322 32.37 1.45 4.10
CA ASP A 322 31.89 1.39 5.46
C ASP A 322 33.00 0.83 6.36
N PRO A 323 33.41 1.54 7.42
CA PRO A 323 34.55 1.17 8.24
C PRO A 323 34.29 -0.10 9.07
N GLU A 324 33.03 -0.40 9.41
CA GLU A 324 32.69 -1.62 10.13
C GLU A 324 32.70 -2.86 9.22
N THR A 325 32.24 -2.74 7.97
CA THR A 325 32.16 -3.89 7.05
C THR A 325 33.41 -4.08 6.18
N GLY A 326 34.19 -3.01 5.96
CA GLY A 326 35.29 -3.01 4.99
C GLY A 326 34.82 -3.12 3.53
N THR A 327 33.54 -2.90 3.27
CA THR A 327 32.90 -2.95 1.94
C THR A 327 31.97 -1.75 1.76
N ARG A 328 31.26 -1.66 0.63
CA ARG A 328 30.18 -0.67 0.46
C ARG A 328 28.93 -0.99 1.30
N VAL A 329 28.79 -2.21 1.81
CA VAL A 329 27.62 -2.63 2.58
C VAL A 329 27.55 -1.85 3.90
N GLN A 330 26.36 -1.30 4.18
CA GLN A 330 26.12 -0.54 5.41
C GLN A 330 26.27 -1.44 6.65
N ALA A 331 26.95 -0.94 7.69
CA ALA A 331 27.29 -1.64 8.93
C ALA A 331 26.13 -2.42 9.57
N LYS A 332 24.91 -1.89 9.46
CA LYS A 332 23.67 -2.53 9.94
C LYS A 332 23.46 -3.95 9.43
N TYR A 333 23.97 -4.31 8.24
CA TYR A 333 23.87 -5.69 7.75
C TYR A 333 24.74 -6.67 8.54
N HIS A 334 25.74 -6.19 9.29
CA HIS A 334 26.74 -7.00 9.99
C HIS A 334 26.69 -6.88 11.54
N PHE A 335 25.88 -5.98 12.12
CA PHE A 335 25.82 -5.76 13.59
C PHE A 335 25.53 -7.01 14.42
N ASN A 336 24.69 -7.94 13.93
CA ASN A 336 24.28 -9.14 14.64
C ASN A 336 24.94 -10.42 14.09
N SER A 337 26.17 -10.31 13.59
CA SER A 337 26.91 -11.43 13.00
C SER A 337 27.11 -12.62 13.95
N ALA A 338 27.14 -12.38 15.26
CA ALA A 338 27.27 -13.42 16.28
C ALA A 338 25.99 -14.27 16.49
N THR A 339 24.82 -13.84 16.01
CA THR A 339 23.54 -14.55 16.20
C THR A 339 23.56 -15.93 15.53
N PHE A 340 24.06 -15.99 14.29
CA PHE A 340 24.35 -17.25 13.60
C PHE A 340 25.57 -17.04 12.68
N PRO A 341 26.80 -17.29 13.17
CA PRO A 341 28.04 -16.97 12.45
C PRO A 341 28.17 -17.63 11.07
N TYR A 342 27.51 -18.77 10.87
CA TYR A 342 27.48 -19.49 9.58
C TYR A 342 26.38 -19.00 8.63
N GLY A 343 25.64 -17.96 8.99
CA GLY A 343 24.64 -17.34 8.13
C GLY A 343 25.28 -16.56 6.99
N PHE A 344 24.45 -16.12 6.04
CA PHE A 344 24.92 -15.35 4.90
C PHE A 344 25.48 -13.99 5.33
N VAL A 345 26.73 -13.71 4.94
CA VAL A 345 27.35 -12.39 5.04
C VAL A 345 27.04 -11.64 3.76
N THR A 346 26.28 -10.55 3.83
CA THR A 346 25.95 -9.74 2.66
C THR A 346 27.21 -9.06 2.11
N PRO A 347 27.65 -9.37 0.88
CA PRO A 347 28.90 -8.83 0.32
C PRO A 347 28.71 -7.58 -0.54
N ASP A 348 27.51 -7.40 -1.11
CA ASP A 348 27.16 -6.38 -2.10
C ASP A 348 25.64 -6.16 -2.15
N ASP A 349 25.16 -5.37 -3.12
CA ASP A 349 23.76 -5.08 -3.39
C ASP A 349 23.13 -5.96 -4.49
N LYS A 350 23.72 -7.12 -4.81
CA LYS A 350 23.14 -8.06 -5.77
C LYS A 350 21.89 -8.72 -5.19
N TRP A 351 20.76 -8.65 -5.88
CA TRP A 351 19.53 -9.33 -5.52
C TRP A 351 19.14 -10.41 -6.55
N ASP A 352 18.41 -11.43 -6.09
CA ASP A 352 17.84 -12.49 -6.92
C ASP A 352 16.38 -12.75 -6.49
N ASN A 353 15.44 -12.81 -7.43
CA ASN A 353 14.02 -13.04 -7.14
C ASN A 353 13.67 -14.53 -7.15
N TYR A 354 13.82 -15.17 -5.99
CA TYR A 354 13.47 -16.60 -5.83
C TYR A 354 11.97 -16.88 -5.96
N TRP A 355 11.11 -15.86 -5.88
CA TRP A 355 9.66 -16.00 -6.04
C TRP A 355 9.20 -16.15 -7.48
N ARG A 356 10.10 -16.06 -8.46
CA ARG A 356 9.81 -16.45 -9.85
C ARG A 356 9.44 -17.93 -10.00
N GLU A 357 9.78 -18.73 -9.00
CA GLU A 357 9.43 -20.13 -8.90
C GLU A 357 8.61 -20.42 -7.63
N GLY A 358 8.13 -21.66 -7.49
CA GLY A 358 7.39 -22.09 -6.31
C GLY A 358 5.96 -21.56 -6.29
N VAL A 359 5.42 -21.35 -5.09
CA VAL A 359 4.03 -20.90 -4.91
C VAL A 359 3.84 -19.43 -5.28
N ASN A 360 4.90 -18.62 -5.11
CA ASN A 360 4.87 -17.17 -5.37
C ASN A 360 5.08 -16.80 -6.84
N LYS A 361 5.25 -17.78 -7.75
CA LYS A 361 5.25 -17.50 -9.20
C LYS A 361 3.91 -16.92 -9.67
N SER A 362 2.84 -17.17 -8.90
CA SER A 362 1.48 -16.66 -9.14
C SER A 362 1.37 -15.14 -9.00
N LEU A 363 2.38 -14.47 -8.44
CA LEU A 363 2.48 -13.01 -8.41
C LEU A 363 2.67 -12.38 -9.80
N GLY A 364 2.90 -13.21 -10.83
CA GLY A 364 2.89 -12.80 -12.23
C GLY A 364 4.10 -11.96 -12.61
N TRP A 365 5.30 -12.47 -12.34
CA TRP A 365 6.57 -11.82 -12.66
C TRP A 365 6.78 -11.67 -14.17
N ASP A 366 7.23 -10.50 -14.61
CA ASP A 366 7.50 -10.21 -16.02
C ASP A 366 8.66 -11.06 -16.55
N THR A 367 8.40 -11.88 -17.56
CA THR A 367 9.38 -12.79 -18.15
C THR A 367 10.41 -12.08 -19.03
N SER A 368 10.20 -10.81 -19.38
CA SER A 368 11.18 -9.98 -20.09
C SER A 368 12.27 -9.43 -19.17
N LEU A 369 12.02 -9.39 -17.85
CA LEU A 369 13.01 -8.98 -16.85
C LEU A 369 13.86 -10.17 -16.38
N PRO A 370 15.13 -9.91 -16.00
CA PRO A 370 16.09 -10.97 -15.65
C PRO A 370 15.81 -11.69 -14.33
N GLY A 371 14.94 -11.15 -13.47
CA GLY A 371 14.69 -11.72 -12.14
C GLY A 371 15.87 -11.65 -11.17
N SER A 372 16.86 -10.83 -11.49
CA SER A 372 18.05 -10.57 -10.70
C SER A 372 18.63 -9.22 -11.11
N GLY A 373 19.46 -8.63 -10.27
CA GLY A 373 20.08 -7.34 -10.57
C GLY A 373 20.87 -6.80 -9.40
N ASN A 374 21.23 -5.53 -9.48
CA ASN A 374 21.95 -4.82 -8.43
C ASN A 374 21.19 -3.55 -8.03
N GLY A 375 21.15 -3.28 -6.74
CA GLY A 375 20.60 -2.04 -6.18
C GLY A 375 19.08 -1.97 -6.16
N ALA A 376 18.57 -0.96 -5.44
CA ALA A 376 17.14 -0.78 -5.21
C ALA A 376 16.37 -0.51 -6.50
N LYS A 377 16.94 0.29 -7.41
CA LYS A 377 16.31 0.66 -8.69
C LYS A 377 15.83 -0.56 -9.49
N THR A 378 16.74 -1.50 -9.75
CA THR A 378 16.42 -2.67 -10.58
C THR A 378 15.53 -3.66 -9.84
N MET A 379 15.69 -3.79 -8.52
CA MET A 379 14.81 -4.60 -7.66
C MET A 379 13.39 -4.07 -7.67
N MET A 380 13.21 -2.75 -7.58
CA MET A 380 11.90 -2.12 -7.59
C MET A 380 11.26 -2.14 -8.97
N MET A 381 12.05 -2.09 -10.05
CA MET A 381 11.57 -2.34 -11.41
C MET A 381 10.98 -3.74 -11.53
N GLU A 382 11.67 -4.77 -11.02
CA GLU A 382 11.17 -6.15 -10.96
C GLU A 382 9.82 -6.25 -10.22
N MET A 383 9.70 -5.59 -9.06
CA MET A 383 8.46 -5.59 -8.27
C MET A 383 7.31 -4.87 -9.00
N ALA A 384 7.58 -3.71 -9.59
CA ALA A 384 6.59 -2.87 -10.28
C ALA A 384 6.03 -3.54 -11.54
N HIS A 385 6.79 -4.44 -12.17
CA HIS A 385 6.35 -5.16 -13.37
C HIS A 385 5.57 -6.45 -13.07
N SER A 386 5.33 -6.78 -11.80
CA SER A 386 4.52 -7.93 -11.43
C SER A 386 3.01 -7.69 -11.66
N GLN A 387 2.25 -8.77 -11.93
CA GLN A 387 0.79 -8.70 -11.95
C GLN A 387 0.21 -8.28 -10.57
N ALA A 388 0.85 -8.72 -9.48
CA ALA A 388 0.50 -8.33 -8.12
C ALA A 388 0.58 -6.82 -7.90
N PHE A 389 1.56 -6.12 -8.50
CA PHE A 389 1.63 -4.67 -8.46
C PHE A 389 0.38 -4.03 -9.09
N ALA A 390 0.07 -4.42 -10.32
CA ALA A 390 -1.09 -3.89 -11.05
C ALA A 390 -2.40 -4.16 -10.29
N GLN A 391 -2.60 -5.37 -9.78
CA GLN A 391 -3.75 -5.73 -8.96
C GLN A 391 -3.87 -4.85 -7.71
N CYS A 392 -2.75 -4.60 -7.02
CA CYS A 392 -2.76 -3.76 -5.83
C CYS A 392 -3.18 -2.32 -6.14
N GLN A 393 -2.62 -1.71 -7.19
CA GLN A 393 -2.96 -0.32 -7.53
C GLN A 393 -4.44 -0.19 -7.92
N VAL A 394 -4.94 -1.08 -8.77
CA VAL A 394 -6.35 -1.08 -9.19
C VAL A 394 -7.28 -1.31 -7.99
N LYS A 395 -6.95 -2.26 -7.10
CA LYS A 395 -7.73 -2.53 -5.88
C LYS A 395 -7.79 -1.31 -4.95
N LYS A 396 -6.69 -0.58 -4.81
CA LYS A 396 -6.65 0.63 -3.99
C LYS A 396 -7.53 1.73 -4.58
N VAL A 397 -7.47 1.95 -5.89
CA VAL A 397 -8.36 2.91 -6.58
C VAL A 397 -9.83 2.52 -6.41
N PHE A 398 -10.16 1.24 -6.61
CA PHE A 398 -11.51 0.73 -6.38
C PHE A 398 -11.98 1.05 -4.97
N LYS A 399 -11.18 0.72 -3.94
CA LYS A 399 -11.56 0.98 -2.54
C LYS A 399 -11.83 2.46 -2.29
N THR A 400 -10.99 3.34 -2.83
CA THR A 400 -11.12 4.79 -2.66
C THR A 400 -12.37 5.35 -3.34
N VAL A 401 -12.64 4.96 -4.58
CA VAL A 401 -13.76 5.55 -5.35
C VAL A 401 -15.09 4.85 -5.05
N CYS A 402 -15.09 3.53 -4.91
CA CYS A 402 -16.29 2.75 -4.66
C CYS A 402 -16.70 2.67 -3.19
N LEU A 403 -15.77 2.97 -2.27
CA LEU A 403 -15.95 2.97 -0.80
C LEU A 403 -16.33 1.60 -0.22
N ARG A 404 -15.76 0.52 -0.76
CA ARG A 404 -15.94 -0.86 -0.27
C ARG A 404 -14.79 -1.76 -0.69
N ASP A 405 -14.63 -2.88 0.03
CA ASP A 405 -13.60 -3.88 -0.29
C ASP A 405 -14.13 -4.82 -1.39
N PRO A 406 -13.44 -4.93 -2.54
CA PRO A 406 -13.84 -5.85 -3.61
C PRO A 406 -13.70 -7.32 -3.24
N ASP A 407 -12.93 -7.64 -2.19
CA ASP A 407 -12.75 -9.01 -1.68
C ASP A 407 -13.70 -9.33 -0.51
N ALA A 408 -14.57 -8.39 -0.11
CA ALA A 408 -15.52 -8.62 0.96
C ALA A 408 -16.48 -9.76 0.57
N ASP A 409 -16.59 -10.76 1.45
CA ASP A 409 -17.57 -11.84 1.29
C ASP A 409 -18.99 -11.26 1.26
N TYR A 410 -19.88 -11.90 0.51
CA TYR A 410 -21.29 -11.52 0.46
C TYR A 410 -21.93 -11.90 1.80
N GLY A 411 -21.84 -11.00 2.77
CA GLY A 411 -22.43 -11.17 4.10
C GLY A 411 -23.93 -11.49 4.04
N ILE A 412 -24.45 -12.08 5.12
CA ILE A 412 -25.85 -12.50 5.29
C ILE A 412 -26.85 -11.31 5.18
N ASP A 413 -26.34 -10.08 5.23
CA ASP A 413 -27.03 -8.80 5.07
C ASP A 413 -26.88 -8.16 3.67
N GLY A 414 -26.08 -8.73 2.76
CA GLY A 414 -26.03 -8.38 1.34
C GLY A 414 -25.63 -6.93 1.01
N ALA A 415 -25.04 -6.20 1.97
CA ALA A 415 -24.88 -4.76 1.87
C ALA A 415 -23.57 -4.27 1.23
N ASP A 416 -22.47 -5.05 1.28
CA ASP A 416 -21.14 -4.51 0.97
C ASP A 416 -20.40 -5.17 -0.21
N GLY A 417 -20.71 -6.44 -0.53
CA GLY A 417 -20.09 -7.18 -1.63
C GLY A 417 -20.95 -7.19 -2.89
N ASN A 418 -20.38 -6.90 -4.06
CA ASN A 418 -21.03 -7.14 -5.35
C ASN A 418 -20.29 -8.31 -6.03
N PRO A 419 -20.98 -9.40 -6.39
CA PRO A 419 -20.33 -10.58 -6.97
C PRO A 419 -19.58 -10.28 -8.29
N ASN A 420 -19.88 -9.15 -8.93
CA ASN A 420 -19.21 -8.72 -10.15
C ASN A 420 -17.90 -7.96 -9.91
N ASP A 421 -17.59 -7.53 -8.68
CA ASP A 421 -16.42 -6.68 -8.40
C ASP A 421 -15.10 -7.32 -8.80
N GLN A 422 -14.94 -8.60 -8.45
CA GLN A 422 -13.71 -9.32 -8.77
C GLN A 422 -13.52 -9.45 -10.28
N ALA A 423 -14.60 -9.70 -11.03
CA ALA A 423 -14.55 -9.77 -12.48
C ALA A 423 -14.21 -8.40 -13.10
N THR A 424 -14.82 -7.33 -12.58
CA THR A 424 -14.54 -5.94 -12.97
C THR A 424 -13.08 -5.57 -12.70
N LEU A 425 -12.55 -5.85 -11.51
CA LEU A 425 -11.15 -5.62 -11.18
C LEU A 425 -10.19 -6.34 -12.13
N ASN A 426 -10.46 -7.61 -12.44
CA ASN A 426 -9.60 -8.37 -13.36
C ASN A 426 -9.58 -7.73 -14.76
N SER A 427 -10.72 -7.21 -15.22
CA SER A 427 -10.80 -6.42 -16.46
C SER A 427 -9.95 -5.16 -16.34
N TRP A 428 -10.09 -4.39 -15.26
CA TRP A 428 -9.34 -3.15 -15.08
C TRP A 428 -7.85 -3.36 -14.93
N VAL A 429 -7.40 -4.46 -14.32
CA VAL A 429 -5.97 -4.81 -14.28
C VAL A 429 -5.42 -5.05 -15.70
N THR A 430 -6.21 -5.70 -16.55
CA THR A 430 -5.86 -5.92 -17.96
C THR A 430 -5.84 -4.59 -18.71
N ASP A 431 -6.86 -3.76 -18.53
CA ASP A 431 -6.95 -2.45 -19.17
C ASP A 431 -5.83 -1.51 -18.70
N PHE A 432 -5.50 -1.52 -17.41
CA PHE A 432 -4.42 -0.73 -16.83
C PHE A 432 -3.09 -1.06 -17.50
N ALA A 433 -2.76 -2.35 -17.62
CA ALA A 433 -1.56 -2.79 -18.34
C ALA A 433 -1.60 -2.42 -19.83
N ALA A 434 -2.75 -2.56 -20.49
CA ALA A 434 -2.92 -2.26 -21.91
C ALA A 434 -2.85 -0.75 -22.23
N ASN A 435 -3.14 0.12 -21.25
CA ASN A 435 -3.17 1.58 -21.41
C ASN A 435 -1.96 2.25 -20.74
N GLY A 436 -0.78 1.60 -20.83
CA GLY A 436 0.48 2.18 -20.37
C GLY A 436 0.56 2.41 -18.86
N TYR A 437 -0.22 1.68 -18.07
CA TYR A 437 -0.27 1.82 -16.62
C TYR A 437 -0.63 3.24 -16.15
N ASN A 438 -1.50 3.94 -16.88
CA ASN A 438 -2.07 5.21 -16.45
C ASN A 438 -3.11 4.97 -15.34
N ILE A 439 -2.77 5.35 -14.10
CA ILE A 439 -3.63 5.08 -12.93
C ILE A 439 -4.82 6.05 -12.85
N LYS A 440 -4.71 7.25 -13.41
CA LYS A 440 -5.79 8.25 -13.44
C LYS A 440 -6.98 7.72 -14.24
N ARG A 441 -6.71 6.99 -15.32
CA ARG A 441 -7.74 6.24 -16.06
C ARG A 441 -8.49 5.23 -15.19
N VAL A 442 -7.80 4.56 -14.26
CA VAL A 442 -8.44 3.60 -13.34
C VAL A 442 -9.37 4.32 -12.36
N PHE A 443 -9.04 5.56 -11.94
CA PHE A 443 -9.97 6.38 -11.15
C PHE A 443 -11.24 6.68 -11.92
N ALA A 444 -11.13 7.03 -13.21
CA ALA A 444 -12.29 7.24 -14.08
C ALA A 444 -13.12 5.96 -14.30
N GLN A 445 -12.48 4.81 -14.56
CA GLN A 445 -13.17 3.50 -14.65
C GLN A 445 -13.91 3.15 -13.36
N ALA A 446 -13.27 3.39 -12.22
CA ALA A 446 -13.89 3.18 -10.92
C ALA A 446 -15.09 4.10 -10.74
N ALA A 447 -14.98 5.38 -11.10
CA ALA A 447 -16.05 6.33 -10.93
C ALA A 447 -17.26 6.01 -11.83
N ASP A 448 -17.03 5.56 -13.07
CA ASP A 448 -18.08 5.08 -13.96
C ASP A 448 -18.82 3.88 -13.36
N TYR A 449 -18.08 2.85 -12.93
CA TYR A 449 -18.68 1.65 -12.33
C TYR A 449 -19.45 1.96 -11.04
N CYS A 450 -19.00 2.97 -10.31
CA CYS A 450 -19.49 3.32 -8.98
C CYS A 450 -20.38 4.57 -8.96
N LYS A 451 -20.81 5.13 -10.10
CA LYS A 451 -21.73 6.27 -10.15
C LYS A 451 -23.19 5.94 -9.76
N GLY A 452 -23.53 4.66 -9.67
CA GLY A 452 -24.90 4.20 -9.41
C GLY A 452 -25.70 4.02 -10.71
N ASN A 453 -26.75 3.20 -10.63
CA ASN A 453 -27.66 2.91 -11.74
C ASN A 453 -28.95 3.69 -11.58
#